data_AF-A0A2V1CXP0-F1
#
_entry.id   AF-A0A2V1CXP0-F1
#
_cell.length_a   1.000
_cell.length_b   1.000
_cell.length_c   1.000
_cell.angle_alpha   90.00
_cell.angle_beta   90.00
_cell.angle_gamma   90.00
#
_symmetry.space_group_name_H-M   'P 1'
#
loop_
_entity.id
_entity.type
_entity.pdbx_description
1 polymer ?
#
loop_
_entity_poly.entity_id
_entity_poly.type
_entity_poly.pdbx_seq_one_letter_code
_entity_poly.pdbx_strand_id
1 'polypeptide(L)'
;MVNEADIQKALDDLESQEVPNYSATAKKFKIDRRTLQRRQKGISKPKELAYSASHMLLTIEEEEVLIQHINNLSDRGLPPTPQILRNLVFEIVKKQPGKNWVATFC
;
A
#
# COMPACT_ATOMS: atom_id res chain seq x y z
N MET A 1 -17.49 -6.33 0.05
CA MET A 1 -16.16 -5.86 0.47
C MET A 1 -16.33 -4.37 0.79
N VAL A 2 -16.02 -3.92 2.01
CA VAL A 2 -16.20 -2.50 2.38
C VAL A 2 -15.12 -1.69 1.66
N ASN A 3 -15.53 -0.64 0.94
CA ASN A 3 -14.60 0.22 0.21
C ASN A 3 -13.92 1.21 1.18
N GLU A 4 -12.65 1.55 0.95
CA GLU A 4 -11.93 2.51 1.82
C GLU A 4 -12.60 3.88 1.82
N ALA A 5 -13.16 4.28 0.68
CA ALA A 5 -13.93 5.53 0.54
C ALA A 5 -15.16 5.57 1.47
N ASP A 6 -15.82 4.44 1.72
CA ASP A 6 -16.97 4.39 2.62
C ASP A 6 -16.54 4.46 4.09
N ILE A 7 -15.39 3.88 4.42
CA ILE A 7 -14.77 4.00 5.75
C ILE A 7 -14.41 5.45 6.03
N GLN A 8 -13.79 6.16 5.07
CA GLN A 8 -13.41 7.55 5.24
C GLN A 8 -14.62 8.44 5.48
N LYS A 9 -15.68 8.30 4.65
CA LYS A 9 -16.94 9.02 4.86
C LYS A 9 -17.57 8.76 6.22
N ALA A 10 -17.46 7.53 6.73
CA ALA A 10 -17.96 7.18 8.05
C ALA A 10 -17.12 7.78 9.19
N LEU A 11 -15.80 7.95 8.99
CA LEU A 11 -14.93 8.64 9.94
C LEU A 11 -15.23 10.14 9.95
N ASP A 12 -15.42 10.77 8.79
CA ASP A 12 -15.78 12.19 8.68
C ASP A 12 -17.13 12.49 9.37
N ASP A 13 -18.11 11.58 9.23
CA ASP A 13 -19.41 11.64 9.93
C ASP A 13 -19.26 11.49 11.45
N LEU A 14 -18.30 10.68 11.92
CA LEU A 14 -18.01 10.53 13.35
C LEU A 14 -17.30 11.75 13.94
N GLU A 15 -16.39 12.38 13.18
CA GLU A 15 -15.68 13.60 13.60
C GLU A 15 -16.61 14.82 13.64
N SER A 16 -17.66 14.82 12.81
CA SER A 16 -18.69 15.87 12.80
C SER A 16 -19.65 15.80 13.99
N GLN A 17 -19.62 14.73 14.78
CA GLN A 17 -20.50 14.55 15.95
C GLN A 17 -19.82 15.10 17.22
N GLU A 18 -20.54 15.89 18.03
CA GLU A 18 -20.07 16.32 19.36
C GLU A 18 -19.71 15.13 20.27
N VAL A 19 -20.50 14.04 20.18
CA VAL A 19 -20.26 12.78 20.89
C VAL A 19 -20.21 11.64 19.87
N PRO A 20 -19.05 11.01 19.63
CA PRO A 20 -18.90 9.98 18.60
C PRO A 20 -19.77 8.75 18.86
N ASN A 21 -20.77 8.52 18.01
CA ASN A 21 -21.67 7.37 18.08
C ASN A 21 -21.33 6.33 17.01
N TYR A 22 -20.35 5.48 17.33
CA TYR A 22 -19.88 4.41 16.45
C TYR A 22 -20.99 3.44 16.01
N SER A 23 -21.98 3.17 16.86
CA SER A 23 -23.04 2.20 16.56
C SER A 23 -24.04 2.73 15.53
N ALA A 24 -24.40 4.01 15.63
CA ALA A 24 -25.30 4.66 14.67
C ALA A 24 -24.62 4.82 13.32
N THR A 25 -23.38 5.32 13.31
CA THR A 25 -22.61 5.50 12.08
C THR A 25 -22.30 4.15 11.41
N ALA A 26 -21.93 3.12 12.16
CA ALA A 26 -21.74 1.76 11.64
C ALA A 26 -22.97 1.24 10.88
N LYS A 27 -24.17 1.42 11.44
CA LYS A 27 -25.43 1.03 10.79
C LYS A 27 -25.71 1.86 9.53
N LYS A 28 -25.49 3.18 9.58
CA LYS A 28 -25.70 4.10 8.46
C LYS A 28 -24.85 3.72 7.24
N PHE A 29 -23.58 3.44 7.45
CA PHE A 29 -22.63 3.11 6.38
C PHE A 29 -22.50 1.60 6.10
N LYS A 30 -23.23 0.75 6.84
CA LYS A 30 -23.12 -0.73 6.77
C LYS A 30 -21.69 -1.24 6.98
N ILE A 31 -20.96 -0.60 7.89
CA ILE A 31 -19.58 -0.94 8.26
C ILE A 31 -19.58 -1.55 9.65
N ASP A 32 -18.74 -2.55 9.89
CA ASP A 32 -18.59 -3.10 11.23
C ASP A 32 -18.05 -2.04 12.23
N ARG A 33 -18.69 -1.96 13.40
CA ARG A 33 -18.34 -0.98 14.45
C ARG A 33 -16.87 -1.10 14.89
N ARG A 34 -16.34 -2.33 14.96
CA ARG A 34 -14.96 -2.59 15.38
C ARG A 34 -13.98 -2.09 14.31
N THR A 35 -14.33 -2.17 13.03
CA THR A 35 -13.56 -1.60 11.93
C THR A 35 -13.42 -0.08 12.07
N LEU A 36 -14.52 0.65 12.29
CA LEU A 36 -14.48 2.10 12.50
C LEU A 36 -13.63 2.49 13.70
N GLN A 37 -13.82 1.80 14.84
CA GLN A 37 -13.04 2.07 16.05
C GLN A 37 -11.54 1.82 15.86
N ARG A 38 -11.15 0.75 15.14
CA ARG A 38 -9.75 0.43 14.86
C ARG A 38 -9.12 1.41 13.87
N ARG A 39 -9.89 1.86 12.87
CA ARG A 39 -9.47 2.87 11.90
C ARG A 39 -9.22 4.22 12.57
N GLN A 40 -10.15 4.71 13.39
CA GLN A 40 -10.00 5.98 14.10
C GLN A 40 -8.84 5.98 15.11
N LYS A 41 -8.57 4.83 15.74
CA LYS A 41 -7.41 4.66 16.63
C LYS A 41 -6.08 4.42 15.90
N GLY A 42 -6.07 4.41 14.56
CA GLY A 42 -4.88 4.13 13.75
C GLY A 42 -4.34 2.69 13.85
N ILE A 43 -5.08 1.77 14.49
CA ILE A 43 -4.67 0.37 14.67
C ILE A 43 -4.71 -0.39 13.35
N SER A 44 -5.66 -0.06 12.48
CA SER A 44 -5.76 -0.65 11.14
C SER A 44 -5.56 0.43 10.10
N LYS A 45 -4.57 0.23 9.22
CA LYS A 45 -4.29 1.12 8.09
C LYS A 45 -5.05 0.66 6.83
N PRO A 46 -5.36 1.58 5.91
CA PRO A 46 -5.78 1.24 4.56
C PRO A 46 -4.89 0.15 3.97
N LYS A 47 -5.48 -0.77 3.21
CA LYS A 47 -4.72 -1.90 2.62
C LYS A 47 -3.53 -1.39 1.80
N GLU A 48 -3.73 -0.31 1.06
CA GLU A 48 -2.71 0.34 0.23
C GLU A 48 -1.54 0.86 1.07
N LEU A 49 -1.82 1.56 2.19
CA LEU A 49 -0.79 2.07 3.10
C LEU A 49 -0.09 0.96 3.91
N ALA A 50 -0.79 -0.14 4.18
CA ALA A 50 -0.18 -1.30 4.86
C ALA A 50 0.76 -2.08 3.92
N TYR A 51 0.37 -2.21 2.64
CA TYR A 51 1.22 -2.80 1.61
C TYR A 51 2.48 -1.96 1.39
N SER A 52 2.34 -0.62 1.31
CA SER A 52 3.48 0.25 1.09
C SER A 52 4.46 0.29 2.26
N ALA A 53 3.97 0.36 3.50
CA ALA A 53 4.85 0.55 4.65
C ALA A 53 5.59 -0.70 5.13
N SER A 54 5.09 -1.92 4.87
CA SER A 54 5.65 -3.15 5.44
C SER A 54 6.11 -4.17 4.40
N HIS A 55 5.64 -4.07 3.15
CA HIS A 55 5.96 -5.04 2.10
C HIS A 55 6.75 -4.44 0.92
N MET A 56 6.79 -3.12 0.76
CA MET A 56 7.59 -2.51 -0.30
C MET A 56 9.05 -2.39 0.15
N LEU A 57 9.94 -2.94 -0.68
CA LEU A 57 11.39 -2.85 -0.48
C LEU A 57 11.91 -1.48 -0.95
N LEU A 58 11.17 -0.82 -1.84
CA LEU A 58 11.48 0.44 -2.48
C LEU A 58 10.39 1.46 -2.13
N THR A 59 10.74 2.74 -2.14
CA THR A 59 9.77 3.84 -2.19
C THR A 59 9.10 3.90 -3.57
N ILE A 60 7.95 4.59 -3.67
CA ILE A 60 7.24 4.78 -4.94
C ILE A 60 8.15 5.43 -5.98
N GLU A 61 8.93 6.44 -5.57
CA GLU A 61 9.87 7.15 -6.45
C GLU A 61 10.99 6.24 -6.96
N GLU A 62 11.56 5.40 -6.09
CA GLU A 62 12.59 4.43 -6.48
C GLU A 62 12.06 3.35 -7.43
N GLU A 63 10.81 2.91 -7.22
CA GLU A 63 10.13 1.97 -8.10
C GLU A 63 9.89 2.57 -9.49
N GLU A 64 9.43 3.83 -9.57
CA GLU A 64 9.27 4.54 -10.84
C GLU A 64 10.59 4.66 -11.62
N VAL A 65 11.67 5.03 -10.95
CA VAL A 65 13.01 5.11 -11.55
C VAL A 65 13.47 3.73 -12.04
N LEU A 66 13.24 2.68 -11.26
CA LEU A 66 13.58 1.31 -11.64
C LEU A 66 12.77 0.86 -12.87
N ILE A 67 11.47 1.12 -12.91
CA ILE A 67 10.61 0.82 -14.07
C ILE A 67 11.09 1.56 -15.32
N GLN A 68 11.42 2.86 -15.21
CA GLN A 68 11.97 3.63 -16.32
C GLN A 68 13.28 3.03 -16.84
N HIS A 69 14.16 2.59 -15.94
CA HIS A 69 15.41 1.94 -16.30
C HIS A 69 15.18 0.60 -17.03
N ILE A 70 14.24 -0.22 -16.54
CA ILE A 70 13.85 -1.50 -17.16
C ILE A 70 13.31 -1.26 -18.57
N ASN A 71 12.44 -0.25 -18.74
CA ASN A 71 11.87 0.08 -20.03
C ASN A 71 12.95 0.54 -21.01
N ASN A 72 13.86 1.43 -20.59
CA ASN A 72 14.98 1.88 -21.43
C ASN A 72 15.86 0.72 -21.90
N LEU A 73 16.19 -0.21 -20.99
CA LEU A 73 16.95 -1.41 -21.34
C LEU A 73 16.20 -2.32 -22.30
N SER A 74 14.89 -2.49 -22.10
CA SER A 74 14.04 -3.30 -22.96
C SER A 74 13.90 -2.70 -24.37
N ASP A 75 13.73 -1.39 -24.48
CA ASP A 75 13.68 -0.65 -25.74
C ASP A 75 14.97 -0.79 -26.55
N ARG A 76 16.11 -0.96 -25.85
CA ARG A 76 17.42 -1.24 -26.45
C ARG A 76 17.64 -2.71 -26.79
N GLY A 77 16.65 -3.57 -26.61
CA GLY A 77 16.74 -5.01 -26.84
C GLY A 77 17.52 -5.78 -25.78
N LEU A 78 17.68 -5.20 -24.57
CA LEU A 78 18.43 -5.78 -23.45
C LEU A 78 17.54 -5.91 -22.20
N PRO A 79 16.39 -6.61 -22.26
CA PRO A 79 15.50 -6.73 -21.11
C PRO A 79 16.25 -7.36 -19.93
N PRO A 80 16.27 -6.72 -18.74
CA PRO A 80 17.02 -7.23 -17.60
C PRO A 80 16.41 -8.53 -17.08
N THR A 81 17.26 -9.50 -16.74
CA THR A 81 16.81 -10.76 -16.14
C THR A 81 16.35 -10.54 -14.69
N PRO A 82 15.51 -11.42 -14.12
CA PRO A 82 15.12 -11.33 -12.71
C PRO A 82 16.30 -11.30 -11.73
N GLN A 83 17.44 -11.93 -12.08
CA GLN A 83 18.65 -11.87 -11.25
C GLN A 83 19.28 -10.48 -11.31
N ILE A 84 19.35 -9.86 -12.49
CA ILE A 84 19.86 -8.48 -12.66
C ILE A 84 18.98 -7.50 -11.88
N LEU A 85 17.65 -7.64 -11.95
CA LEU A 85 16.73 -6.82 -11.16
C LEU A 85 16.97 -6.92 -9.66
N ARG A 86 17.13 -8.14 -9.12
CA ARG A 86 17.47 -8.30 -7.69
C ARG A 86 18.79 -7.64 -7.33
N ASN A 87 19.79 -7.69 -8.21
CA ASN A 87 21.07 -7.04 -7.96
C ASN A 87 20.95 -5.51 -7.97
N LEU A 88 20.22 -4.94 -8.93
CA LEU A 88 19.96 -3.50 -8.99
C LEU A 88 19.24 -3.00 -7.73
N VAL A 89 18.21 -3.72 -7.29
CA VAL A 89 17.45 -3.38 -6.09
C VAL A 89 18.29 -3.54 -4.82
N PHE A 90 19.14 -4.58 -4.76
CA PHE A 90 20.13 -4.70 -3.70
C PHE A 90 21.07 -3.50 -3.65
N GLU A 91 21.51 -2.99 -4.81
CA GLU A 91 22.38 -1.82 -4.86
C GLU A 91 21.69 -0.53 -4.36
N ILE A 92 20.38 -0.39 -4.57
CA ILE A 92 19.59 0.75 -4.08
C ILE A 92 19.36 0.64 -2.57
N VAL A 93 18.81 -0.48 -2.12
CA VAL A 93 18.29 -0.64 -0.73
C VAL A 93 19.36 -1.15 0.24
N LYS A 94 20.49 -1.63 -0.27
CA LYS A 94 21.57 -2.29 0.49
C LYS A 94 21.08 -3.46 1.37
N LYS A 95 19.97 -4.08 0.95
CA LYS A 95 19.33 -5.23 1.60
C LYS A 95 18.95 -6.25 0.54
N GLN A 96 19.21 -7.52 0.82
CA GLN A 96 18.92 -8.60 -0.12
C GLN A 96 17.41 -8.74 -0.34
N PRO A 97 16.90 -8.57 -1.58
CA PRO A 97 15.51 -8.86 -1.89
C PRO A 97 15.24 -10.35 -1.72
N GLY A 98 14.02 -10.70 -1.30
CA GLY A 98 13.60 -12.10 -1.20
C GLY A 98 13.71 -12.83 -2.54
N LYS A 99 13.91 -14.15 -2.51
CA LYS A 99 14.07 -14.98 -3.73
C LYS A 99 12.93 -14.78 -4.74
N ASN A 100 11.70 -14.64 -4.25
CA ASN A 100 10.49 -14.48 -5.07
C ASN A 100 10.07 -13.02 -5.25
N TRP A 101 10.84 -12.05 -4.74
CA TRP A 101 10.45 -10.65 -4.76
C TRP A 101 10.18 -10.12 -6.17
N VAL A 102 10.96 -10.54 -7.17
CA VAL A 102 10.75 -10.12 -8.57
C VAL A 102 9.43 -10.64 -9.14
N ALA A 103 8.94 -11.80 -8.69
CA ALA A 103 7.64 -12.31 -9.12
C ALA A 103 6.46 -11.57 -8.47
N THR A 104 6.72 -10.81 -7.41
CA THR A 104 5.75 -9.94 -6.73
C THR A 104 6.01 -8.46 -7.02
N PHE A 105 7.02 -8.16 -7.84
CA PHE A 105 7.36 -6.82 -8.30
C PHE A 105 6.56 -6.58 -9.59
N CYS A 106 5.84 -5.45 -9.62
CA CYS A 106 4.62 -5.16 -10.42
C CYS A 106 3.30 -5.62 -9.76
#